data_AF-A0A3B9GGG1-F1
#
_entry.id   AF-A0A3B9GGG1-F1
#
_cell.length_a   1.000
_cell.length_b   1.000
_cell.length_c   1.000
_cell.angle_alpha   90.00
_cell.angle_beta   90.00
_cell.angle_gamma   90.00
#
_symmetry.space_group_name_H-M   'P 1'
#
loop_
_entity.id
_entity.type
_entity.pdbx_description
1 polymer ?
#
loop_
_entity_poly.entity_id
_entity_poly.type
_entity_poly.pdbx_seq_one_letter_code
_entity_poly.pdbx_strand_id
1 'polypeptide(L)'
;DRLAHAYLFYPDGRALSELAMKRLQIISDFTELGSGFKIAMKDLEVRGAGNLLGREQSGDIYSVGFDLYLKLLDDAVARLSQEGYEGEEEPYLELEYSGFIPEEYISQQAVKMEIYKKIAGILSQDDLESLYRELEDRFGPVPGEVSSLLALAEIRVLCKKLSIATLKERKGFVTVEFMKVAKVSVERLLRLMKESGQKIKLDPARPNVLMIATGPIGLKEKSEFIREKLAALAG
;
A
#
# COMPACT_ATOMS: atom_id res chain seq x y z
N ASP A 1 -4.48 -37.26 9.46
CA ASP A 1 -4.89 -36.58 8.21
C ASP A 1 -5.35 -37.55 7.15
N ARG A 2 -6.60 -37.41 6.70
CA ARG A 2 -7.12 -38.08 5.50
C ARG A 2 -7.45 -37.01 4.47
N LEU A 3 -6.91 -37.15 3.27
CA LEU A 3 -7.26 -36.31 2.14
C LEU A 3 -8.73 -36.57 1.77
N ALA A 4 -9.51 -35.49 1.65
CA ALA A 4 -10.89 -35.53 1.18
C ALA A 4 -10.92 -35.04 -0.27
N HIS A 5 -11.64 -35.76 -1.13
CA HIS A 5 -11.77 -35.41 -2.55
C HIS A 5 -13.24 -35.16 -2.89
N ALA A 6 -13.49 -34.17 -3.73
CA ALA A 6 -14.80 -33.87 -4.29
C ALA A 6 -14.71 -33.82 -5.81
N TYR A 7 -15.56 -34.59 -6.49
CA TYR A 7 -15.61 -34.65 -7.96
C TYR A 7 -16.93 -34.07 -8.45
N LEU A 8 -16.86 -33.11 -9.36
CA LEU A 8 -18.03 -32.43 -9.94
C LEU A 8 -18.24 -32.95 -11.36
N PHE A 9 -19.26 -33.79 -11.54
CA PHE A 9 -19.59 -34.39 -12.83
C PHE A 9 -20.72 -33.65 -13.54
N TYR A 10 -20.68 -33.60 -14.88
CA TYR A 10 -21.77 -33.11 -15.72
C TYR A 10 -21.97 -34.06 -16.92
N PRO A 11 -23.16 -34.05 -17.56
CA PRO A 11 -23.49 -35.00 -18.61
C PRO A 11 -22.64 -34.81 -19.87
N ASP A 12 -22.13 -35.91 -20.41
CA ASP A 12 -21.35 -35.91 -21.65
C ASP A 12 -22.24 -35.59 -22.86
N GLY A 13 -21.76 -34.74 -23.76
CA GLY A 13 -22.51 -34.27 -24.94
C GLY A 13 -23.50 -33.11 -24.73
N ARG A 14 -23.61 -32.54 -23.53
CA ARG A 14 -24.29 -31.23 -23.33
C ARG A 14 -23.26 -30.11 -23.24
N ALA A 15 -23.36 -29.12 -24.14
CA ALA A 15 -22.62 -27.87 -23.98
C ALA A 15 -23.06 -27.17 -22.68
N LEU A 16 -22.12 -26.98 -21.76
CA LEU A 16 -22.33 -26.13 -20.60
C LEU A 16 -22.56 -24.69 -21.07
N SER A 17 -23.48 -24.00 -20.43
CA SER A 17 -23.56 -22.54 -20.62
C SER A 17 -22.29 -21.89 -20.09
N GLU A 18 -21.91 -20.76 -20.67
CA GLU A 18 -20.75 -19.98 -20.20
C GLU A 18 -20.85 -19.67 -18.70
N LEU A 19 -22.07 -19.40 -18.22
CA LEU A 19 -22.39 -19.19 -16.82
C LEU A 19 -22.10 -20.43 -15.94
N ALA A 20 -22.48 -21.62 -16.39
CA ALA A 20 -22.23 -22.86 -15.67
C ALA A 20 -20.73 -23.20 -15.65
N MET A 21 -20.03 -22.94 -16.76
CA MET A 21 -18.57 -23.10 -16.85
C MET A 21 -17.85 -22.19 -15.84
N LYS A 22 -18.21 -20.90 -15.78
CA LYS A 22 -17.64 -19.94 -14.82
C LYS A 22 -17.86 -20.34 -13.37
N ARG A 23 -19.03 -20.90 -13.03
CA ARG A 23 -19.32 -21.40 -11.67
C ARG A 23 -18.44 -22.57 -11.27
N LEU A 24 -18.28 -23.54 -12.16
CA LEU A 24 -17.42 -24.70 -11.90
C LEU A 24 -15.97 -24.25 -11.70
N GLN A 25 -15.51 -23.27 -12.49
CA GLN A 25 -14.20 -22.66 -12.32
C GLN A 25 -14.05 -22.00 -10.94
N ILE A 26 -15.01 -21.17 -10.51
CA ILE A 26 -15.00 -20.52 -9.18
C ILE A 26 -14.93 -21.54 -8.04
N ILE A 27 -15.66 -22.64 -8.13
CA ILE A 27 -15.63 -23.68 -7.09
C ILE A 27 -14.27 -24.40 -7.10
N SER A 28 -13.64 -24.57 -8.26
CA SER A 28 -12.32 -25.18 -8.40
C SER A 28 -11.19 -24.27 -7.91
N ASP A 29 -11.32 -22.95 -8.05
CA ASP A 29 -10.24 -22.01 -7.71
C ASP A 29 -10.19 -21.69 -6.20
N PHE A 30 -11.30 -21.90 -5.46
CA PHE A 30 -11.44 -21.53 -4.04
C PHE A 30 -11.61 -22.76 -3.12
N THR A 31 -10.54 -23.54 -2.95
CA THR A 31 -10.56 -24.83 -2.23
C THR A 31 -10.17 -24.76 -0.74
N GLU A 32 -9.85 -23.57 -0.21
CA GLU A 32 -9.42 -23.42 1.18
C GLU A 32 -10.59 -23.50 2.18
N LEU A 33 -10.35 -24.06 3.37
CA LEU A 33 -11.34 -24.08 4.44
C LEU A 33 -11.75 -22.63 4.80
N GLY A 34 -13.05 -22.33 4.76
CA GLY A 34 -13.58 -20.97 4.96
C GLY A 34 -13.92 -20.21 3.67
N SER A 35 -13.62 -20.77 2.49
CA SER A 35 -13.90 -20.13 1.20
C SER A 35 -15.38 -20.08 0.80
N GLY A 36 -16.29 -20.69 1.56
CA GLY A 36 -17.72 -20.76 1.23
C GLY A 36 -18.38 -19.39 1.03
N PHE A 37 -17.96 -18.38 1.79
CA PHE A 37 -18.45 -17.00 1.62
C PHE A 37 -17.91 -16.34 0.33
N LYS A 38 -16.62 -16.54 0.01
CA LYS A 38 -15.99 -16.05 -1.24
C LYS A 38 -16.67 -16.66 -2.48
N ILE A 39 -16.97 -17.96 -2.43
CA ILE A 39 -17.69 -18.68 -3.50
C ILE A 39 -19.09 -18.10 -3.72
N ALA A 40 -19.84 -17.87 -2.64
CA ALA A 40 -21.21 -17.34 -2.72
C ALA A 40 -21.27 -15.93 -3.34
N MET A 41 -20.30 -15.07 -3.03
CA MET A 41 -20.26 -13.69 -3.55
C MET A 41 -19.78 -13.63 -5.00
N LYS A 42 -18.79 -14.44 -5.40
CA LYS A 42 -18.37 -14.52 -6.81
C LYS A 42 -19.48 -15.11 -7.69
N ASP A 43 -20.26 -16.05 -7.15
CA ASP A 43 -21.46 -16.54 -7.84
C ASP A 43 -22.56 -15.46 -7.94
N LEU A 44 -22.70 -14.59 -6.94
CA LEU A 44 -23.65 -13.46 -6.97
C LEU A 44 -23.27 -12.40 -8.01
N GLU A 45 -21.97 -12.10 -8.14
CA GLU A 45 -21.39 -11.24 -9.19
C GLU A 45 -21.67 -11.81 -10.58
N VAL A 46 -21.41 -13.10 -10.76
CA VAL A 46 -21.64 -13.83 -12.01
C VAL A 46 -23.13 -13.93 -12.38
N ARG A 47 -24.05 -13.91 -11.39
CA ARG A 47 -25.51 -13.85 -11.60
C ARG A 47 -26.02 -12.43 -11.94
N GLY A 48 -25.21 -11.39 -11.82
CA GLY A 48 -25.61 -10.01 -12.10
C GLY A 48 -26.57 -9.39 -11.09
N ALA A 49 -26.69 -9.95 -9.87
CA ALA A 49 -27.57 -9.41 -8.82
C ALA A 49 -27.01 -8.16 -8.10
N GLY A 50 -25.94 -7.55 -8.62
CA GLY A 50 -25.41 -6.23 -8.19
C GLY A 50 -26.02 -5.04 -8.95
N ASN A 51 -27.14 -5.26 -9.65
CA ASN A 51 -27.70 -4.32 -10.61
C ASN A 51 -28.67 -3.27 -9.99
N LEU A 52 -28.23 -2.58 -8.93
CA LEU A 52 -29.03 -1.51 -8.29
C LEU A 52 -28.72 -0.11 -8.83
N LEU A 53 -27.56 0.10 -9.47
CA LEU A 53 -27.14 1.41 -9.99
C LEU A 53 -26.37 1.27 -11.31
N GLY A 54 -27.08 0.95 -12.40
CA GLY A 54 -26.66 1.28 -13.78
C GLY A 54 -25.37 0.65 -14.34
N ARG A 55 -25.30 0.56 -15.67
CA ARG A 55 -24.23 -0.11 -16.41
C ARG A 55 -22.94 0.74 -16.47
N GLU A 56 -21.82 0.02 -16.45
CA GLU A 56 -20.43 0.40 -16.84
C GLU A 56 -19.42 0.84 -15.77
N GLN A 57 -19.79 1.15 -14.52
CA GLN A 57 -18.82 1.60 -13.49
C GLN A 57 -18.91 0.93 -12.11
N SER A 58 -19.86 0.02 -11.89
CA SER A 58 -20.16 -0.54 -10.57
C SER A 58 -19.24 -1.68 -10.10
N GLY A 59 -18.45 -2.29 -11.01
CA GLY A 59 -17.52 -3.38 -10.67
C GLY A 59 -16.39 -2.95 -9.72
N ASP A 60 -15.78 -1.79 -9.98
CA ASP A 60 -14.68 -1.24 -9.16
C ASP A 60 -15.14 -0.71 -7.80
N ILE A 61 -16.39 -0.21 -7.70
CA ILE A 61 -16.90 0.37 -6.44
C ILE A 61 -17.22 -0.73 -5.43
N TYR A 62 -17.78 -1.87 -5.87
CA TYR A 62 -18.05 -3.01 -4.99
C TYR A 62 -16.79 -3.78 -4.62
N SER A 63 -15.78 -3.85 -5.50
CA SER A 63 -14.50 -4.49 -5.18
C SER A 63 -13.79 -3.78 -4.02
N VAL A 64 -13.79 -2.44 -4.00
CA VAL A 64 -13.17 -1.66 -2.91
C VAL A 64 -13.84 -1.92 -1.55
N GLY A 65 -15.18 -2.05 -1.51
CA GLY A 65 -15.90 -2.35 -0.28
C GLY A 65 -15.65 -3.77 0.25
N PHE A 66 -15.48 -4.73 -0.66
CA PHE A 66 -15.16 -6.12 -0.32
C PHE A 66 -13.70 -6.28 0.11
N ASP A 67 -12.76 -5.65 -0.58
CA ASP A 67 -11.34 -5.64 -0.21
C ASP A 67 -11.14 -5.04 1.18
N LEU A 68 -11.88 -3.97 1.49
CA LEU A 68 -11.90 -3.40 2.84
C LEU A 68 -12.50 -4.39 3.86
N TYR A 69 -13.60 -5.07 3.53
CA TYR A 69 -14.20 -6.08 4.42
C TYR A 69 -13.25 -7.25 4.70
N LEU A 70 -12.59 -7.80 3.67
CA LEU A 70 -11.60 -8.85 3.83
C LEU A 70 -10.40 -8.37 4.67
N LYS A 71 -9.90 -7.15 4.41
CA LYS A 71 -8.83 -6.55 5.20
C LYS A 71 -9.23 -6.42 6.68
N LEU A 72 -10.45 -5.95 6.97
CA LEU A 72 -10.96 -5.84 8.34
C LEU A 72 -11.13 -7.21 9.01
N LEU A 73 -11.52 -8.23 8.25
CA LEU A 73 -11.65 -9.60 8.74
C LEU A 73 -10.28 -10.21 9.06
N ASP A 74 -9.31 -10.06 8.16
CA ASP A 74 -7.93 -10.54 8.34
C ASP A 74 -7.28 -9.84 9.54
N ASP A 75 -7.46 -8.51 9.68
CA ASP A 75 -7.01 -7.76 10.85
C ASP A 75 -7.65 -8.29 12.15
N ALA A 76 -8.94 -8.62 12.13
CA ALA A 76 -9.63 -9.16 13.30
C ALA A 76 -9.14 -10.57 13.67
N VAL A 77 -8.90 -11.42 12.67
CA VAL A 77 -8.34 -12.77 12.87
C VAL A 77 -6.90 -12.69 13.41
N ALA A 78 -6.06 -11.82 12.85
CA ALA A 78 -4.69 -11.61 13.31
C ALA A 78 -4.64 -11.12 14.77
N ARG A 79 -5.51 -10.17 15.13
CA ARG A 79 -5.69 -9.69 16.52
C ARG A 79 -6.03 -10.80 17.51
N LEU A 80 -6.87 -11.74 17.10
CA LEU A 80 -7.32 -12.86 17.94
C LEU A 80 -6.27 -13.99 18.02
N SER A 81 -5.44 -14.14 16.98
CA SER A 81 -4.46 -15.22 16.87
C SER A 81 -3.11 -14.92 17.51
N GLN A 82 -2.76 -13.66 17.77
CA GLN A 82 -1.47 -13.27 18.35
C GLN A 82 -1.64 -12.52 19.68
N GLU A 83 -1.13 -13.09 20.78
CA GLU A 83 -0.83 -12.31 21.99
C GLU A 83 0.24 -11.26 21.64
N GLY A 84 -0.14 -9.98 21.65
CA GLY A 84 0.75 -8.87 21.31
C GLY A 84 0.61 -8.32 19.88
N TYR A 85 -0.51 -8.57 19.18
CA TYR A 85 -0.79 -7.90 17.91
C TYR A 85 -0.84 -6.37 18.09
N GLU A 86 0.23 -5.72 17.64
CA GLU A 86 0.25 -4.27 17.42
C GLU A 86 -0.14 -4.07 15.96
N GLY A 87 -1.37 -3.60 15.72
CA GLY A 87 -1.83 -3.37 14.35
C GLY A 87 -0.86 -2.47 13.58
N GLU A 88 -0.72 -2.71 12.28
CA GLU A 88 0.02 -1.82 11.40
C GLU A 88 -0.73 -0.50 11.27
N GLU A 89 -0.43 0.47 12.14
CA GLU A 89 -0.93 1.81 11.98
C GLU A 89 -0.28 2.47 10.75
N GLU A 90 -1.12 2.94 9.83
CA GLU A 90 -0.65 3.66 8.64
C GLU A 90 -0.09 5.02 9.06
N PRO A 91 1.15 5.37 8.66
CA PRO A 91 1.74 6.65 9.01
C PRO A 91 0.95 7.79 8.35
N TYR A 92 0.67 8.84 9.10
CA TYR A 92 0.05 10.05 8.57
C TYR A 92 1.12 10.96 7.95
N LEU A 93 1.06 11.13 6.63
CA LEU A 93 1.99 11.97 5.87
C LEU A 93 1.28 13.26 5.40
N GLU A 94 1.76 14.42 5.83
CA GLU A 94 1.35 15.75 5.38
C GLU A 94 2.61 16.47 4.88
N LEU A 95 2.99 16.19 3.63
CA LEU A 95 4.13 16.82 2.97
C LEU A 95 3.61 17.75 1.88
N GLU A 96 4.28 18.88 1.65
CA GLU A 96 4.05 19.60 0.40
C GLU A 96 4.53 18.67 -0.71
N TYR A 97 3.65 18.36 -1.67
CA TYR A 97 3.91 17.30 -2.63
C TYR A 97 3.21 17.59 -3.97
N SER A 98 3.90 17.35 -5.09
CA SER A 98 3.43 17.76 -6.43
C SER A 98 3.43 16.67 -7.49
N GLY A 99 3.62 15.40 -7.13
CA GLY A 99 3.68 14.34 -8.15
C GLY A 99 2.32 13.71 -8.44
N PHE A 100 2.20 13.27 -9.69
CA PHE A 100 1.02 12.66 -10.28
C PHE A 100 1.48 11.82 -11.47
N ILE A 101 0.57 11.04 -12.07
CA ILE A 101 0.83 10.34 -13.34
C ILE A 101 0.33 11.22 -14.50
N PRO A 102 1.24 11.83 -15.30
CA PRO A 102 0.85 12.67 -16.43
C PRO A 102 0.06 11.89 -17.49
N GLU A 103 -0.78 12.60 -18.25
CA GLU A 103 -1.57 12.00 -19.33
C GLU A 103 -0.70 11.62 -20.53
N GLU A 104 0.39 12.35 -20.73
CA GLU A 104 1.41 12.10 -21.75
C GLU A 104 2.20 10.81 -21.47
N TYR A 105 2.27 10.38 -20.20
CA TYR A 105 2.98 9.17 -19.80
C TYR A 105 2.05 7.94 -19.79
N ILE A 106 0.87 8.07 -19.18
CA ILE A 106 -0.17 7.04 -19.22
C ILE A 106 -1.49 7.72 -19.58
N SER A 107 -1.93 7.52 -20.83
CA SER A 107 -3.16 8.13 -21.35
C SER A 107 -4.42 7.36 -20.96
N GLN A 108 -4.35 6.03 -20.92
CA GLN A 108 -5.50 5.19 -20.57
C GLN A 108 -5.84 5.29 -19.08
N GLN A 109 -7.03 5.80 -18.75
CA GLN A 109 -7.46 6.06 -17.38
C GLN A 109 -7.52 4.78 -16.51
N ALA A 110 -7.96 3.65 -17.08
CA ALA A 110 -8.01 2.37 -16.37
C ALA A 110 -6.60 1.90 -15.94
N VAL A 111 -5.63 1.98 -16.86
CA VAL A 111 -4.22 1.64 -16.58
C VAL A 111 -3.62 2.61 -15.57
N LYS A 112 -3.91 3.91 -15.70
CA LYS A 112 -3.46 4.91 -14.73
C LYS A 112 -3.96 4.59 -13.32
N MET A 113 -5.23 4.18 -13.18
CA MET A 113 -5.78 3.77 -11.88
C MET A 113 -5.17 2.47 -11.36
N GLU A 114 -4.89 1.50 -12.22
CA GLU A 114 -4.15 0.29 -11.84
C GLU A 114 -2.79 0.64 -11.23
N ILE A 115 -2.03 1.53 -11.88
CA ILE A 115 -0.73 1.97 -11.37
C ILE A 115 -0.89 2.71 -10.03
N TYR A 116 -1.87 3.61 -9.88
CA TYR A 116 -2.12 4.25 -8.58
C TYR A 116 -2.44 3.23 -7.48
N LYS A 117 -3.23 2.19 -7.77
CA LYS A 117 -3.51 1.10 -6.82
C LYS A 117 -2.21 0.36 -6.47
N LYS A 118 -1.34 0.06 -7.44
CA LYS A 118 -0.03 -0.57 -7.20
C LYS A 118 0.87 0.31 -6.32
N ILE A 119 0.97 1.61 -6.60
CA ILE A 119 1.75 2.56 -5.77
C ILE A 119 1.20 2.59 -4.34
N ALA A 120 -0.12 2.63 -4.17
CA ALA A 120 -0.76 2.59 -2.85
C ALA A 120 -0.49 1.28 -2.10
N GLY A 121 -0.33 0.16 -2.81
CA GLY A 121 -0.04 -1.16 -2.27
C GLY A 121 1.43 -1.48 -2.01
N ILE A 122 2.37 -0.57 -2.27
CA ILE A 122 3.80 -0.78 -1.95
C ILE A 122 3.99 -0.89 -0.44
N LEU A 123 4.57 -2.02 0.00
CA LEU A 123 4.89 -2.33 1.39
C LEU A 123 6.40 -2.49 1.62
N SER A 124 7.18 -2.75 0.57
CA SER A 124 8.62 -3.00 0.64
C SER A 124 9.42 -2.28 -0.45
N GLN A 125 10.74 -2.26 -0.30
CA GLN A 125 11.64 -1.74 -1.33
C GLN A 125 11.58 -2.60 -2.61
N ASP A 126 11.39 -3.91 -2.47
CA ASP A 126 11.30 -4.83 -3.60
C ASP A 126 10.05 -4.57 -4.44
N ASP A 127 8.91 -4.22 -3.80
CA ASP A 127 7.69 -3.80 -4.50
C ASP A 127 7.92 -2.51 -5.30
N LEU A 128 8.63 -1.56 -4.70
CA LEU A 128 8.97 -0.28 -5.32
C LEU A 128 9.87 -0.49 -6.55
N GLU A 129 10.92 -1.30 -6.43
CA GLU A 129 11.81 -1.62 -7.55
C GLU A 129 11.08 -2.39 -8.66
N SER A 130 10.22 -3.34 -8.28
CA SER A 130 9.43 -4.12 -9.22
C SER A 130 8.49 -3.22 -10.03
N LEU A 131 7.79 -2.29 -9.35
CA LEU A 131 6.91 -1.35 -10.02
C LEU A 131 7.70 -0.36 -10.88
N TYR A 132 8.87 0.11 -10.44
CA TYR A 132 9.72 1.00 -11.24
C TYR A 132 10.13 0.33 -12.56
N ARG A 133 10.61 -0.92 -12.50
CA ARG A 133 10.96 -1.70 -13.70
C ARG A 133 9.76 -1.94 -14.60
N GLU A 134 8.61 -2.25 -14.02
CA GLU A 134 7.36 -2.40 -14.77
C GLU A 134 6.98 -1.11 -15.51
N LEU A 135 7.14 0.05 -14.85
CA LEU A 135 6.86 1.35 -15.45
C LEU A 135 7.82 1.65 -16.60
N GLU A 136 9.11 1.38 -16.43
CA GLU A 136 10.12 1.58 -17.47
C GLU A 136 9.90 0.68 -18.69
N ASP A 137 9.60 -0.60 -18.47
CA ASP A 137 9.38 -1.58 -19.53
C ASP A 137 8.11 -1.28 -20.35
N ARG A 138 7.03 -0.87 -19.67
CA ARG A 138 5.72 -0.64 -20.30
C ARG A 138 5.57 0.76 -20.92
N PHE A 139 6.15 1.79 -20.29
CA PHE A 139 5.87 3.19 -20.62
C PHE A 139 7.12 4.02 -20.92
N GLY A 140 8.32 3.45 -20.77
CA GLY A 140 9.59 4.15 -20.98
C GLY A 140 10.04 4.95 -19.76
N PRO A 141 10.94 5.94 -19.94
CA PRO A 141 11.57 6.65 -18.82
C PRO A 141 10.56 7.32 -17.88
N VAL A 142 10.70 7.05 -16.57
CA VAL A 142 9.78 7.56 -15.54
C VAL A 142 9.89 9.10 -15.40
N PRO A 143 8.80 9.87 -15.59
CA PRO A 143 8.79 11.32 -15.43
C PRO A 143 9.11 11.77 -14.00
N GLY A 144 9.44 13.06 -13.84
CA GLY A 144 9.76 13.63 -12.52
C GLY A 144 8.57 13.58 -11.55
N GLU A 145 7.37 13.76 -12.07
CA GLU A 145 6.10 13.73 -11.34
C GLU A 145 5.79 12.32 -10.83
N VAL A 146 6.02 11.30 -11.65
CA VAL A 146 5.85 9.89 -11.27
C VAL A 146 6.95 9.44 -10.31
N SER A 147 8.20 9.87 -10.56
CA SER A 147 9.32 9.63 -9.64
C SER A 147 9.02 10.18 -8.26
N SER A 148 8.35 11.33 -8.19
CA SER A 148 7.92 11.92 -6.92
C SER A 148 6.88 11.03 -6.21
N LEU A 149 5.97 10.38 -6.95
CA LEU A 149 4.94 9.50 -6.35
C LEU A 149 5.56 8.27 -5.72
N LEU A 150 6.54 7.70 -6.42
CA LEU A 150 7.31 6.58 -5.94
C LEU A 150 8.13 6.95 -4.70
N ALA A 151 8.72 8.15 -4.66
CA ALA A 151 9.42 8.65 -3.47
C ALA A 151 8.49 8.80 -2.26
N LEU A 152 7.24 9.22 -2.45
CA LEU A 152 6.26 9.29 -1.35
C LEU A 152 5.91 7.88 -0.82
N ALA A 153 5.76 6.90 -1.70
CA ALA A 153 5.55 5.50 -1.31
C ALA A 153 6.76 4.93 -0.54
N GLU A 154 7.98 5.25 -0.99
CA GLU A 154 9.22 4.88 -0.30
C GLU A 154 9.31 5.48 1.11
N ILE A 155 8.98 6.77 1.26
CA ILE A 155 8.90 7.44 2.57
C ILE A 155 7.89 6.72 3.48
N ARG A 156 6.72 6.34 2.95
CA ARG A 156 5.70 5.59 3.71
C ARG A 156 6.25 4.26 4.23
N VAL A 157 6.97 3.49 3.39
CA VAL A 157 7.61 2.23 3.78
C VAL A 157 8.65 2.46 4.89
N LEU A 158 9.49 3.49 4.76
CA LEU A 158 10.47 3.85 5.79
C LEU A 158 9.81 4.25 7.10
N CYS A 159 8.72 5.04 7.04
CA CYS A 159 7.95 5.42 8.22
C CYS A 159 7.39 4.19 8.96
N LYS A 160 6.83 3.22 8.22
CA LYS A 160 6.37 1.95 8.82
C LYS A 160 7.51 1.19 9.49
N LYS A 161 8.64 1.01 8.79
CA LYS A 161 9.83 0.30 9.33
C LYS A 161 10.37 0.94 10.61
N LEU A 162 10.31 2.26 10.70
CA LEU A 162 10.78 3.04 11.86
C LEU A 162 9.71 3.25 12.94
N SER A 163 8.49 2.74 12.76
CA SER A 163 7.36 3.00 13.65
C SER A 163 7.10 4.50 13.88
N ILE A 164 7.17 5.27 12.78
CA ILE A 164 6.81 6.69 12.72
C ILE A 164 5.29 6.79 12.57
N ALA A 165 4.64 7.53 13.47
CA ALA A 165 3.21 7.82 13.45
C ALA A 165 2.86 8.93 12.45
N THR A 166 3.65 10.00 12.49
CA THR A 166 3.32 11.25 11.80
C THR A 166 4.57 11.81 11.14
N LEU A 167 4.44 12.24 9.90
CA LEU A 167 5.43 13.04 9.17
C LEU A 167 4.76 14.29 8.61
N LYS A 168 5.13 15.46 9.12
CA LYS A 168 4.49 16.75 8.78
C LYS A 168 5.51 17.77 8.31
N GLU A 169 5.30 18.35 7.14
CA GLU A 169 6.09 19.47 6.65
C GLU A 169 5.36 20.81 6.91
N ARG A 170 6.04 21.75 7.55
CA ARG A 170 5.57 23.13 7.72
C ARG A 170 6.71 24.13 7.71
N LYS A 171 6.60 25.17 6.87
CA LYS A 171 7.50 26.35 6.88
C LYS A 171 9.00 25.99 6.85
N GLY A 172 9.40 24.99 6.05
CA GLY A 172 10.81 24.54 5.96
C GLY A 172 11.26 23.64 7.10
N PHE A 173 10.34 23.05 7.85
CA PHE A 173 10.65 22.02 8.84
C PHE A 173 9.81 20.78 8.58
N VAL A 174 10.45 19.62 8.69
CA VAL A 174 9.78 18.33 8.73
C VAL A 174 9.77 17.84 10.18
N THR A 175 8.57 17.59 10.69
CA THR A 175 8.33 17.06 12.03
C THR A 175 8.04 15.58 11.90
N VAL A 176 8.84 14.75 12.57
CA VAL A 176 8.71 13.29 12.62
C VAL A 176 8.27 12.91 14.03
N GLU A 177 7.13 12.26 14.16
CA GLU A 177 6.63 11.76 15.45
C GLU A 177 6.69 10.23 15.46
N PHE A 178 7.39 9.66 16.43
CA PHE A 178 7.48 8.21 16.58
C PHE A 178 6.34 7.70 17.47
N MET A 179 5.70 6.60 17.06
CA MET A 179 4.74 5.87 17.91
C MET A 179 5.46 5.24 19.11
N LYS A 180 6.63 4.64 18.84
CA LYS A 180 7.43 3.94 19.84
C LYS A 180 8.90 4.31 19.69
N VAL A 181 9.36 5.18 20.58
CA VAL A 181 10.77 5.61 20.63
C VAL A 181 11.73 4.44 20.87
N ALA A 182 11.26 3.36 21.50
CA ALA A 182 12.06 2.18 21.84
C ALA A 182 12.68 1.43 20.64
N LYS A 183 12.12 1.58 19.43
CA LYS A 183 12.68 0.97 18.21
C LYS A 183 13.74 1.84 17.52
N VAL A 184 13.91 3.09 17.96
CA VAL A 184 14.91 4.00 17.38
C VAL A 184 16.21 3.89 18.19
N SER A 185 17.30 3.51 17.54
CA SER A 185 18.62 3.49 18.19
C SER A 185 19.05 4.91 18.57
N VAL A 186 19.17 5.16 19.88
CA VAL A 186 19.61 6.45 20.45
C VAL A 186 21.00 6.83 19.92
N GLU A 187 21.89 5.85 19.75
CA GLU A 187 23.24 6.07 19.24
C GLU A 187 23.23 6.58 17.78
N ARG A 188 22.36 6.02 16.94
CA ARG A 188 22.19 6.46 15.55
C ARG A 188 21.57 7.84 15.47
N LEU A 189 20.57 8.11 16.31
CA LEU A 189 19.94 9.44 16.39
C LEU A 189 20.96 10.51 16.81
N LEU A 190 21.78 10.25 17.82
CA LEU A 190 22.84 11.16 18.26
C LEU A 190 23.92 11.36 17.18
N ARG A 191 24.27 10.31 16.44
CA ARG A 191 25.20 10.39 15.31
C ARG A 191 24.64 11.28 14.20
N LEU A 192 23.38 11.06 13.80
CA LEU A 192 22.68 11.88 12.80
C LEU A 192 22.59 13.35 13.22
N MET A 193 22.30 13.63 14.50
CA MET A 193 22.27 15.00 15.03
C MET A 193 23.64 15.70 14.95
N LYS A 194 24.73 14.95 15.21
CA LYS A 194 26.11 15.46 15.08
C LYS A 194 26.51 15.70 13.63
N GLU A 195 26.26 14.74 12.75
CA GLU A 195 26.63 14.80 11.33
C GLU A 195 25.81 15.84 10.56
N SER A 196 24.56 16.11 10.98
CA SER A 196 23.67 17.08 10.33
C SER A 196 23.88 18.54 10.76
N GLY A 197 24.92 18.84 11.54
CA GLY A 197 25.28 20.22 11.91
C GLY A 197 24.16 21.00 12.60
N GLN A 198 23.43 20.38 13.54
CA GLN A 198 22.27 20.96 14.27
C GLN A 198 21.01 21.23 13.44
N LYS A 199 20.92 20.77 12.19
CA LYS A 199 19.66 20.82 11.41
C LYS A 199 18.60 19.85 11.92
N ILE A 200 19.00 18.84 12.70
CA ILE A 200 18.10 17.86 13.31
C ILE A 200 18.10 18.11 14.83
N LYS A 201 16.92 18.29 15.41
CA LYS A 201 16.73 18.57 16.84
C LYS A 201 15.57 17.75 17.38
N LEU A 202 15.65 17.37 18.66
CA LEU A 202 14.50 16.83 19.38
C LEU A 202 13.63 17.98 19.89
N ASP A 203 12.32 17.81 19.88
CA ASP A 203 11.38 18.73 20.53
C ASP A 203 11.56 18.61 22.06
N PRO A 204 11.95 19.70 22.77
CA PRO A 204 12.18 19.65 24.21
C PRO A 204 10.93 19.28 25.03
N ALA A 205 9.73 19.55 24.50
CA ALA A 205 8.46 19.23 25.16
C ALA A 205 7.95 17.84 24.80
N ARG A 206 8.39 17.27 23.67
CA ARG A 206 7.94 15.98 23.15
C ARG A 206 9.15 15.14 22.70
N PRO A 207 9.73 14.30 23.58
CA PRO A 207 10.95 13.56 23.27
C PRO A 207 10.77 12.49 22.18
N ASN A 208 9.53 12.16 21.80
CA ASN A 208 9.18 11.31 20.67
C ASN A 208 9.07 12.07 19.34
N VAL A 209 9.37 13.38 19.31
CA VAL A 209 9.28 14.23 18.12
C VAL A 209 10.66 14.73 17.72
N LEU A 210 11.00 14.49 16.46
CA LEU A 210 12.20 14.97 15.79
C LEU A 210 11.83 16.09 14.82
N MET A 211 12.56 17.19 14.86
CA MET A 211 12.43 18.32 13.94
C MET A 211 13.65 18.35 13.02
N ILE A 212 13.40 18.28 11.72
CA ILE A 212 14.41 18.32 10.67
C ILE A 212 14.24 19.61 9.88
N ALA A 213 15.25 20.48 9.91
CA ALA A 213 15.30 21.69 9.10
C ALA A 213 15.60 21.33 7.64
N THR A 214 14.57 21.35 6.81
CA THR A 214 14.69 21.28 5.37
C THR A 214 14.82 22.71 4.88
N GLY A 215 15.98 23.12 4.35
CA GLY A 215 16.12 24.45 3.77
C GLY A 215 15.11 24.72 2.63
N PRO A 216 15.24 25.83 1.87
CA PRO A 216 14.45 26.05 0.67
C PRO A 216 14.94 25.13 -0.46
N ILE A 217 14.75 23.82 -0.27
CA ILE A 217 15.16 22.76 -1.18
C ILE A 217 13.96 22.44 -2.08
N GLY A 218 14.18 22.07 -3.35
CA GLY A 218 13.08 21.68 -4.24
C GLY A 218 12.34 20.44 -3.73
N LEU A 219 11.06 20.29 -4.05
CA LEU A 219 10.22 19.16 -3.63
C LEU A 219 10.85 17.77 -3.87
N LYS A 220 11.55 17.60 -5.01
CA LYS A 220 12.23 16.36 -5.38
C LYS A 220 13.51 16.10 -4.56
N GLU A 221 14.30 17.14 -4.31
CA GLU A 221 15.48 17.07 -3.46
C GLU A 221 15.09 16.90 -1.98
N LYS A 222 13.92 17.41 -1.57
CA LYS A 222 13.36 17.24 -0.22
C LYS A 222 12.95 15.80 0.05
N SER A 223 12.26 15.13 -0.88
CA SER A 223 11.88 13.73 -0.68
C SER A 223 13.12 12.84 -0.62
N GLU A 224 14.13 13.09 -1.46
CA GLU A 224 15.43 12.42 -1.39
C GLU A 224 16.16 12.70 -0.08
N PHE A 225 16.14 13.95 0.41
CA PHE A 225 16.76 14.32 1.69
C PHE A 225 16.06 13.66 2.88
N ILE A 226 14.72 13.71 2.94
CA ILE A 226 13.92 13.04 3.98
C ILE A 226 14.21 11.54 3.93
N ARG A 227 14.18 10.94 2.74
CA ARG A 227 14.52 9.53 2.55
C ARG A 227 15.91 9.21 3.07
N GLU A 228 16.94 9.95 2.68
CA GLU A 228 18.32 9.70 3.10
C GLU A 228 18.44 9.73 4.63
N LYS A 229 17.80 10.71 5.28
CA LYS A 229 17.84 10.83 6.74
C LYS A 229 17.03 9.75 7.45
N LEU A 230 15.88 9.35 6.92
CA LEU A 230 15.10 8.23 7.46
C LEU A 230 15.79 6.89 7.22
N ALA A 231 16.38 6.66 6.04
CA ALA A 231 17.13 5.44 5.73
C ALA A 231 18.33 5.28 6.68
N ALA A 232 19.04 6.37 6.99
CA ALA A 232 20.13 6.37 7.96
C ALA A 232 19.68 6.01 9.40
N LEU A 233 18.41 6.20 9.75
CA LEU A 233 17.84 5.72 11.01
C LEU A 233 17.49 4.22 10.95
N ALA A 234 17.13 3.72 9.77
CA ALA A 234 16.58 2.37 9.57
C ALA A 234 17.61 1.27 9.29
N GLY A 235 18.84 1.62 8.89
CA GLY A 235 19.98 0.71 8.68
C GLY A 235 20.79 0.53 9.95
#